data_AF-A0A5N6NF94-F1
#
_entry.id   AF-A0A5N6NF94-F1
#
_cell.length_a   1.000
_cell.length_b   1.000
_cell.length_c   1.000
_cell.angle_alpha   90.00
_cell.angle_beta   90.00
_cell.angle_gamma   90.00
#
_symmetry.space_group_name_H-M   'P 1'
#
loop_
_entity.id
_entity.type
_entity.pdbx_description
1 polymer ?
#
loop_
_entity_poly.entity_id
_entity_poly.type
_entity_poly.pdbx_seq_one_letter_code
_entity_poly.pdbx_strand_id
1 'polypeptide(L)'
;MAYQSRTRKRVNALRRAPDGSAFQNCESCGISIAIALADMHECEPKKDVKKLKEEKVKCWIEVEQGFQDEPRSEFRFFMESFAKNHDAKNYIEMDKKGFETWKNMSSEERQPFIIQAKTVNDAYHDKLLKESEDHMFSCVDEEADSAEVGKFDKGFVLGSVGGILMTQASHFGYCIV
;
A
#
# COMPACT_ATOMS: atom_id res chain seq x y z
N MET A 1 -36.85 -4.86 34.98
CA MET A 1 -35.42 -4.52 35.02
C MET A 1 -35.21 -3.31 34.12
N ALA A 2 -34.76 -2.17 34.65
CA ALA A 2 -34.54 -0.95 33.87
C ALA A 2 -33.11 -0.92 33.33
N TYR A 3 -32.93 -0.76 32.02
CA TYR A 3 -31.61 -0.59 31.39
C TYR A 3 -31.01 0.74 31.85
N GLN A 4 -29.84 0.70 32.46
CA GLN A 4 -29.08 1.92 32.77
C GLN A 4 -28.62 2.56 31.46
N SER A 5 -28.99 3.83 31.24
CA SER A 5 -28.52 4.61 30.10
C SER A 5 -27.01 4.77 30.19
N ARG A 6 -26.25 4.21 29.23
CA ARG A 6 -24.81 4.46 29.09
C ARG A 6 -24.59 5.97 29.00
N THR A 7 -23.93 6.55 29.99
CA THR A 7 -23.38 7.90 29.91
C THR A 7 -22.45 7.96 28.69
N ARG A 8 -22.86 8.68 27.64
CA ARG A 8 -22.01 8.92 26.48
C ARG A 8 -20.74 9.62 26.98
N LYS A 9 -19.56 9.07 26.65
CA LYS A 9 -18.28 9.79 26.84
C LYS A 9 -18.45 11.16 26.20
N ARG A 10 -18.39 12.23 27.00
CA ARG A 10 -18.34 13.59 26.47
C ARG A 10 -17.00 13.71 25.75
N VAL A 11 -17.05 13.76 24.43
CA VAL A 11 -15.88 14.12 23.63
C VAL A 11 -15.68 15.61 23.88
N ASN A 12 -14.58 15.98 24.52
CA ASN A 12 -14.20 17.38 24.62
C ASN A 12 -14.11 17.94 23.20
N ALA A 13 -14.74 19.10 22.96
CA ALA A 13 -14.66 19.75 21.66
C ALA A 13 -13.18 19.98 21.32
N LEU A 14 -12.81 19.70 20.07
CA LEU A 14 -11.47 20.04 19.57
C LEU A 14 -11.23 21.54 19.79
N ARG A 15 -10.04 21.90 20.27
CA ARG A 15 -9.68 23.31 20.47
C ARG A 15 -9.78 24.04 19.12
N ARG A 16 -10.38 25.23 19.14
CA ARG A 16 -10.54 26.11 17.99
C ARG A 16 -10.06 27.51 18.34
N ALA A 17 -9.77 28.32 17.32
CA ALA A 17 -9.35 29.69 17.50
C ALA A 17 -10.56 30.55 17.92
N PRO A 18 -10.34 31.75 18.46
CA PRO A 18 -11.44 32.63 18.91
C PRO A 18 -12.44 33.00 17.80
N ASP A 19 -12.00 33.00 16.55
CA ASP A 19 -12.81 33.19 15.34
C ASP A 19 -13.58 31.91 14.90
N GLY A 20 -13.37 30.79 15.59
CA GLY A 20 -13.92 29.48 15.25
C GLY A 20 -13.14 28.72 14.18
N SER A 21 -12.01 29.24 13.71
CA SER A 21 -11.14 28.59 12.73
C SER A 21 -10.46 27.34 13.31
N ALA A 22 -10.16 26.38 12.44
CA ALA A 22 -9.31 25.23 12.76
C ALA A 22 -7.81 25.59 12.72
N PHE A 23 -7.48 26.76 12.18
CA PHE A 23 -6.13 27.29 12.03
C PHE A 23 -5.96 28.54 12.87
N GLN A 24 -4.76 28.74 13.39
CA GLN A 24 -4.34 29.98 14.01
C GLN A 24 -3.02 30.42 13.40
N ASN A 25 -2.81 31.73 13.26
CA ASN A 25 -1.52 32.25 12.82
C ASN A 25 -0.57 32.24 14.02
N CYS A 26 0.62 31.67 13.85
CA CYS A 26 1.64 31.78 14.89
C CYS A 26 2.13 33.23 14.98
N GLU A 27 2.24 33.76 16.19
CA GLU A 27 2.65 35.16 16.40
C GLU A 27 4.13 35.40 16.07
N SER A 28 4.98 34.38 16.18
CA SER A 28 6.42 34.49 15.92
C SER A 28 6.77 34.32 14.43
N CYS A 29 6.18 33.34 13.74
CA CYS A 29 6.48 33.06 12.33
C CYS A 29 5.36 33.52 11.37
N GLY A 30 4.19 33.97 11.84
CA GLY A 30 3.09 34.43 10.99
C GLY A 30 2.53 33.39 10.01
N ILE A 31 2.90 32.10 10.14
CA ILE A 31 2.38 31.00 9.34
C ILE A 31 1.06 30.53 9.99
N SER A 32 0.05 30.24 9.16
CA SER A 32 -1.20 29.63 9.61
C SER A 32 -0.97 28.15 9.92
N ILE A 33 -1.11 27.75 11.18
CA ILE A 33 -0.90 26.36 11.64
C ILE A 33 -2.21 25.81 12.19
N ALA A 34 -2.45 24.52 11.98
CA ALA A 34 -3.57 23.84 12.60
C ALA A 34 -3.43 23.89 14.12
N ILE A 35 -4.49 24.24 14.84
CA ILE A 35 -4.45 24.43 16.30
C ILE A 35 -4.02 23.16 17.04
N ALA A 36 -4.38 21.99 16.48
CA ALA A 36 -3.96 20.69 17.00
C ALA A 36 -2.44 20.46 16.94
N LEU A 37 -1.71 21.21 16.11
CA LEU A 37 -0.27 21.09 15.88
C LEU A 37 0.50 22.34 16.35
N ALA A 38 -0.17 23.30 16.98
CA ALA A 38 0.48 24.54 17.40
C ALA A 38 1.64 24.31 18.37
N ASP A 39 1.49 23.36 19.31
CA ASP A 39 2.52 23.03 20.30
C ASP A 39 3.73 22.30 19.70
N MET A 40 3.54 21.66 18.55
CA MET A 40 4.58 20.95 17.80
C MET A 40 5.14 21.79 16.64
N HIS A 41 4.70 23.03 16.51
CA HIS A 41 5.17 23.89 15.44
C HIS A 41 6.53 24.48 15.77
N GLU A 42 7.56 24.02 15.07
CA GLU A 42 8.89 24.61 15.13
C GLU A 42 8.94 25.90 14.29
N CYS A 43 9.18 27.01 14.97
CA CYS A 43 9.28 28.33 14.33
C CYS A 43 10.67 28.48 13.71
N GLU A 44 10.82 28.15 12.43
CA GLU A 44 12.03 28.52 11.71
C GLU A 44 12.08 30.04 11.48
N PRO A 45 13.22 30.72 11.72
CA PRO A 45 13.36 32.14 11.41
C PRO A 45 13.20 32.34 9.91
N LYS A 46 12.30 33.26 9.52
CA LYS A 46 12.06 33.65 8.14
C LYS A 46 13.36 34.13 7.49
N LYS A 47 14.01 33.27 6.72
CA LYS A 47 14.74 33.72 5.53
C LYS A 47 13.65 34.18 4.57
N ASP A 48 13.80 35.35 3.95
CA ASP A 48 12.81 35.92 3.03
C ASP A 48 12.57 34.98 1.83
N VAL A 49 11.71 33.98 2.01
CA VAL A 49 11.26 33.15 0.90
C VAL A 49 10.21 33.99 0.19
N LYS A 50 10.65 34.60 -0.92
CA LYS A 50 9.77 35.18 -1.94
C LYS A 50 8.53 34.29 -2.06
N LYS A 51 7.36 34.87 -1.82
CA LYS A 51 6.06 34.25 -2.11
C LYS A 51 6.20 33.49 -3.43
N LEU A 52 6.14 32.16 -3.36
CA LEU A 52 5.97 31.36 -4.56
C LEU A 52 4.64 31.86 -5.14
N LYS A 53 4.75 32.68 -6.20
CA LYS A 53 3.67 32.81 -7.15
C LYS A 53 3.17 31.40 -7.39
N GLU A 54 1.86 31.22 -7.41
CA GLU A 54 1.22 30.01 -7.93
C GLU A 54 1.87 29.70 -9.27
N GLU A 55 2.92 28.89 -9.23
CA GLU A 55 3.46 28.23 -10.36
C GLU A 55 2.33 27.28 -10.69
N LYS A 56 1.60 27.61 -11.76
CA LYS A 56 0.71 26.67 -12.41
C LYS A 56 1.53 25.40 -12.45
N VAL A 57 1.13 24.42 -11.63
CA VAL A 57 1.66 23.09 -11.66
C VAL A 57 1.32 22.64 -13.06
N LYS A 58 2.25 22.91 -13.97
CA LYS A 58 2.36 22.23 -15.23
C LYS A 58 2.71 20.85 -14.70
N CYS A 59 1.67 20.04 -14.48
CA CYS A 59 1.82 18.63 -14.28
C CYS A 59 2.34 18.14 -15.63
N TRP A 60 3.64 18.36 -15.85
CA TRP A 60 4.41 17.43 -16.62
C TRP A 60 4.19 16.17 -15.83
N ILE A 61 3.36 15.32 -16.40
CA ILE A 61 3.38 13.91 -16.13
C ILE A 61 4.79 13.47 -16.59
N GLU A 62 5.82 13.86 -15.85
CA GLU A 62 6.98 13.01 -15.70
C GLU A 62 6.41 11.85 -14.91
N VAL A 63 6.04 10.81 -15.67
CA VAL A 63 5.58 9.55 -15.14
C VAL A 63 6.69 9.09 -14.19
N GLU A 64 6.56 9.42 -12.91
CA GLU A 64 7.25 8.72 -11.85
C GLU A 64 6.99 7.24 -12.14
N GLN A 65 8.08 6.51 -12.36
CA GLN A 65 8.07 5.11 -12.75
C GLN A 65 7.24 4.23 -11.78
N GLY A 66 6.89 4.75 -10.60
CA GLY A 66 6.08 4.10 -9.56
C GLY A 66 4.65 3.74 -9.95
N PHE A 67 4.02 4.42 -10.92
CA PHE A 67 2.68 4.04 -11.39
C PHE A 67 2.69 3.06 -12.56
N GLN A 68 3.89 2.72 -13.05
CA GLN A 68 4.21 1.67 -14.02
C GLN A 68 3.37 0.40 -13.84
N ASP A 69 3.59 -0.16 -12.65
CA ASP A 69 3.19 -1.52 -12.29
C ASP A 69 1.79 -1.56 -11.64
N GLU A 70 1.13 -0.42 -11.46
CA GLU A 70 -0.20 -0.39 -10.82
C GLU A 70 -1.27 -0.86 -11.80
N PRO A 71 -2.19 -1.75 -11.37
CA PRO A 71 -3.28 -2.23 -12.21
C PRO A 71 -4.17 -1.06 -12.62
N ARG A 72 -4.42 -0.96 -13.93
CA ARG A 72 -5.15 0.16 -14.54
C ARG A 72 -6.26 -0.36 -15.45
N SER A 73 -7.36 0.38 -15.52
CA SER A 73 -8.50 0.02 -16.38
C SER A 73 -8.20 0.24 -17.85
N GLU A 74 -8.92 -0.44 -18.74
CA GLU A 74 -8.73 -0.29 -20.20
C GLU A 74 -8.94 1.16 -20.64
N PHE A 75 -9.95 1.82 -20.04
CA PHE A 75 -10.23 3.22 -20.29
C PHE A 75 -9.06 4.14 -19.95
N ARG A 76 -8.24 3.82 -18.94
CA ARG A 76 -7.06 4.63 -18.62
C ARG A 76 -5.97 4.55 -19.67
N PHE A 77 -5.69 3.36 -20.21
CA PHE A 77 -4.77 3.22 -21.34
C PHE A 77 -5.28 3.97 -22.57
N PHE A 78 -6.58 3.92 -22.83
CA PHE A 78 -7.20 4.71 -23.87
C PHE A 78 -7.00 6.22 -23.63
N MET A 79 -7.36 6.74 -22.46
CA MET A 79 -7.24 8.17 -22.17
C MET A 79 -5.80 8.67 -22.25
N GLU A 80 -4.81 7.84 -21.89
CA GLU A 80 -3.40 8.16 -22.06
C GLU A 80 -3.01 8.28 -23.54
N SER A 81 -3.47 7.33 -24.37
CA SER A 81 -3.25 7.39 -25.82
C SER A 81 -4.01 8.55 -26.48
N PHE A 82 -5.21 8.85 -25.99
CA PHE A 82 -6.07 9.92 -26.49
C PHE A 82 -5.50 11.29 -26.15
N ALA A 83 -5.04 11.50 -24.92
CA ALA A 83 -4.44 12.74 -24.48
C ALA A 83 -3.14 13.07 -25.24
N LYS A 84 -2.37 12.06 -25.68
CA LYS A 84 -1.18 12.27 -26.53
C LYS A 84 -1.53 12.94 -27.88
N ASN A 85 -2.77 12.77 -28.37
CA ASN A 85 -3.22 13.31 -29.65
C ASN A 85 -3.96 14.66 -29.53
N HIS A 86 -4.19 15.17 -28.32
CA HIS A 86 -4.98 16.38 -28.08
C HIS A 86 -4.23 17.43 -27.24
N ASP A 87 -4.44 18.72 -27.54
CA ASP A 87 -3.88 19.80 -26.73
C ASP A 87 -4.48 19.82 -25.31
N ALA A 88 -3.64 19.62 -24.30
CA ALA A 88 -4.03 19.50 -22.89
C ALA A 88 -4.58 20.78 -22.23
N LYS A 89 -4.83 21.86 -22.99
CA LYS A 89 -5.26 23.17 -22.43
C LYS A 89 -6.63 23.12 -21.76
N ASN A 90 -7.51 22.20 -22.17
CA ASN A 90 -8.86 22.06 -21.62
C ASN A 90 -9.14 20.62 -21.19
N TYR A 91 -8.68 20.24 -20.00
CA TYR A 91 -8.82 18.89 -19.44
C TYR A 91 -10.29 18.44 -19.36
N ILE A 92 -11.21 19.34 -18.99
CA ILE A 92 -12.65 19.01 -18.86
C ILE A 92 -13.24 18.65 -20.22
N GLU A 93 -12.88 19.40 -21.26
CA GLU A 93 -13.35 19.12 -22.62
C GLU A 93 -12.71 17.84 -23.19
N MET A 94 -11.44 17.60 -22.89
CA MET A 94 -10.73 16.37 -23.25
C MET A 94 -11.37 15.14 -22.60
N ASP A 95 -11.71 15.21 -21.31
CA ASP A 95 -12.32 14.10 -20.58
C ASP A 95 -13.70 13.75 -21.15
N LYS A 96 -14.54 14.76 -21.43
CA LYS A 96 -15.84 14.57 -22.11
C LYS A 96 -15.69 13.94 -23.49
N LYS A 97 -14.79 14.47 -24.33
CA LYS A 97 -14.55 13.92 -25.67
C LYS A 97 -14.01 12.50 -25.61
N GLY A 98 -13.04 12.24 -24.74
CA GLY A 98 -12.48 10.92 -24.54
C GLY A 98 -13.55 9.92 -24.12
N PHE A 99 -14.42 10.30 -23.17
CA PHE A 99 -15.53 9.45 -22.74
C PHE A 99 -16.52 9.14 -23.86
N GLU A 100 -16.96 10.14 -24.61
CA GLU A 100 -17.87 9.93 -25.75
C GLU A 100 -17.21 9.08 -26.85
N THR A 101 -15.93 9.29 -27.10
CA THR A 101 -15.16 8.47 -28.06
C THR A 101 -15.11 7.02 -27.57
N TRP A 102 -14.74 6.80 -26.31
CA TRP A 102 -14.71 5.47 -25.69
C TRP A 102 -16.04 4.77 -25.80
N LYS A 103 -17.13 5.44 -25.44
CA LYS A 103 -18.50 4.90 -25.48
C LYS A 103 -18.90 4.46 -26.88
N ASN A 104 -18.50 5.19 -27.92
CA ASN A 104 -18.82 4.90 -29.31
C ASN A 104 -17.82 3.94 -30.00
N MET A 105 -16.68 3.61 -29.37
CA MET A 105 -15.75 2.61 -29.90
C MET A 105 -16.35 1.20 -29.87
N SER A 106 -16.05 0.45 -30.93
CA SER A 106 -16.39 -0.97 -31.06
C SER A 106 -15.59 -1.86 -30.10
N SER A 107 -16.04 -3.10 -29.89
CA SER A 107 -15.33 -4.07 -29.05
C SER A 107 -13.94 -4.41 -29.60
N GLU A 108 -13.75 -4.34 -30.92
CA GLU A 108 -12.50 -4.61 -31.62
C GLU A 108 -11.48 -3.50 -31.38
N GLU A 109 -11.89 -2.23 -31.50
CA GLU A 109 -11.04 -1.07 -31.23
C GLU A 109 -10.64 -0.97 -29.76
N ARG A 110 -11.44 -1.55 -28.85
CA ARG A 110 -11.12 -1.61 -27.42
C ARG A 110 -10.15 -2.76 -27.07
N GLN A 111 -9.99 -3.77 -27.94
CA GLN A 111 -9.14 -4.95 -27.65
C GLN A 111 -7.70 -4.59 -27.25
N PRO A 112 -6.99 -3.66 -27.92
CA PRO A 112 -5.63 -3.34 -27.54
C PRO A 112 -5.52 -2.85 -26.09
N PHE A 113 -6.50 -2.05 -25.65
CA PHE A 113 -6.53 -1.52 -24.28
C PHE A 113 -6.93 -2.59 -23.25
N ILE A 114 -7.81 -3.53 -23.62
CA ILE A 114 -8.17 -4.70 -22.80
C ILE A 114 -6.94 -5.59 -22.58
N ILE A 115 -6.21 -5.89 -23.64
CA ILE A 115 -5.01 -6.73 -23.56
C ILE A 115 -3.95 -6.04 -22.71
N GLN A 116 -3.72 -4.73 -22.90
CA GLN A 116 -2.76 -3.97 -22.09
C GLN A 116 -3.12 -3.95 -20.60
N ALA A 117 -4.38 -3.65 -20.29
CA ALA A 117 -4.86 -3.63 -18.91
C ALA A 117 -4.71 -4.98 -18.23
N LYS A 118 -5.08 -6.06 -18.94
CA LYS A 118 -4.92 -7.41 -18.44
C LYS A 118 -3.45 -7.75 -18.17
N THR A 119 -2.56 -7.45 -19.11
CA THR A 119 -1.12 -7.72 -18.95
C THR A 119 -0.54 -7.03 -17.72
N VAL A 120 -0.86 -5.75 -17.50
CA VAL A 120 -0.36 -5.00 -16.33
C VAL A 120 -0.97 -5.55 -15.04
N ASN A 121 -2.26 -5.91 -15.05
CA ASN A 121 -2.94 -6.47 -13.90
C ASN A 121 -2.37 -7.85 -13.51
N ASP A 122 -2.13 -8.72 -14.49
CA ASP A 122 -1.53 -10.04 -14.27
C ASP A 122 -0.10 -9.89 -13.71
N ALA A 123 0.73 -9.02 -14.30
CA ALA A 123 2.08 -8.74 -13.81
C ALA A 123 2.10 -8.20 -12.37
N TYR A 124 1.13 -7.36 -12.00
CA TYR A 124 0.97 -6.88 -10.63
C TYR A 124 0.65 -8.02 -9.66
N HIS A 125 -0.29 -8.90 -10.03
CA HIS A 125 -0.63 -10.06 -9.20
C HIS A 125 0.54 -11.03 -9.06
N ASP A 126 1.30 -11.28 -10.12
CA ASP A 126 2.49 -12.13 -10.08
C ASP A 126 3.54 -11.56 -9.11
N LYS A 127 3.75 -10.24 -9.14
CA LYS A 127 4.66 -9.55 -8.21
C LYS A 127 4.21 -9.68 -6.75
N LEU A 128 2.92 -9.49 -6.49
CA LEU A 128 2.35 -9.67 -5.15
C LEU A 128 2.51 -11.10 -4.62
N LEU A 129 2.27 -12.10 -5.47
CA LEU A 129 2.43 -13.50 -5.10
C LEU A 129 3.89 -13.80 -4.75
N LYS A 130 4.84 -13.34 -5.56
CA LYS A 130 6.26 -13.50 -5.29
C LYS A 130 6.70 -12.85 -3.98
N GLU A 131 6.28 -11.62 -3.72
CA GLU A 131 6.57 -10.93 -2.45
C GLU A 131 6.03 -11.71 -1.24
N SER A 132 4.84 -12.33 -1.38
CA SER A 132 4.26 -13.17 -0.33
C SER A 132 5.03 -14.48 -0.10
N GLU A 133 5.55 -15.09 -1.17
CA GLU A 133 6.39 -16.29 -1.10
C GLU A 133 7.74 -15.98 -0.45
N ASP A 134 8.39 -14.88 -0.86
CA ASP A 134 9.65 -14.42 -0.28
C ASP A 134 9.50 -14.11 1.21
N HIS A 135 8.40 -13.46 1.62
CA HIS A 135 8.09 -13.19 3.02
C HIS A 135 7.86 -14.48 3.82
N MET A 136 7.16 -15.48 3.25
CA MET A 136 6.92 -16.78 3.87
C MET A 136 8.19 -17.64 3.99
N PHE A 137 9.15 -17.49 3.08
CA PHE A 137 10.41 -18.23 3.13
C PHE A 137 11.40 -17.63 4.17
N SER A 138 11.27 -16.35 4.51
CA SER A 138 12.17 -15.65 5.44
C SER A 138 11.98 -15.98 6.93
N CYS A 139 10.91 -16.66 7.33
CA CYS A 139 10.58 -16.93 8.74
C CYS A 139 11.02 -18.32 9.26
N VAL A 140 12.01 -18.97 8.64
CA VAL A 140 12.38 -20.37 8.97
C VAL A 140 13.68 -20.54 9.77
N ASP A 141 14.57 -19.55 9.90
CA ASP A 141 15.90 -19.74 10.52
C ASP A 141 16.22 -18.82 11.71
N GLU A 142 15.31 -18.68 12.68
CA GLU A 142 15.74 -18.43 14.06
C GLU A 142 15.54 -19.71 14.88
N GLU A 143 16.39 -20.69 14.56
CA GLU A 143 16.69 -21.83 15.43
C GLU A 143 17.11 -21.28 16.79
N ALA A 144 16.19 -21.38 17.76
CA ALA A 144 16.41 -21.02 19.14
C ALA A 144 17.55 -21.90 19.68
N ASP A 145 18.76 -21.35 19.70
CA ASP A 145 19.91 -21.92 20.41
C ASP A 145 19.61 -21.87 21.92
N SER A 146 18.82 -22.83 22.38
CA SER A 146 18.55 -23.07 23.79
C SER A 146 19.83 -23.62 24.40
N ALA A 147 20.67 -22.68 24.85
CA ALA A 147 21.90 -22.96 25.57
C ALA A 147 21.68 -23.99 26.68
N GLU A 148 22.51 -25.04 26.63
CA GLU A 148 22.68 -26.09 27.63
C GLU A 148 22.86 -25.49 29.04
N VAL A 149 21.82 -25.52 29.87
CA VAL A 149 21.92 -25.28 31.31
C VAL A 149 22.04 -26.62 32.04
N GLY A 150 23.27 -26.89 32.50
CA GLY A 150 23.53 -27.35 33.87
C GLY A 150 23.14 -28.79 34.22
N LYS A 151 24.16 -29.65 34.24
CA LYS A 151 24.18 -30.96 34.92
C LYS A 151 23.56 -30.89 36.33
N PHE A 152 22.67 -31.83 36.64
CA PHE A 152 22.45 -32.32 38.02
C PHE A 152 22.49 -33.84 38.04
N ASP A 153 23.22 -34.37 39.02
CA ASP A 153 23.66 -35.76 39.13
C ASP A 153 22.55 -36.77 39.50
N LYS A 154 22.66 -37.93 38.84
CA LYS A 154 22.38 -39.33 39.25
C LYS A 154 21.28 -39.61 40.30
N GLY A 155 20.28 -40.40 39.86
CA GLY A 155 19.69 -41.42 40.73
C GLY A 155 18.42 -42.12 40.20
N PHE A 156 18.58 -43.40 39.88
CA PHE A 156 17.62 -44.52 40.09
C PHE A 156 16.85 -45.15 38.90
N VAL A 157 17.43 -46.28 38.44
CA VAL A 157 16.86 -47.61 38.15
C VAL A 157 16.08 -47.89 36.84
N LEU A 158 16.81 -48.62 35.99
CA LEU A 158 16.47 -49.73 35.09
C LEU A 158 15.02 -50.23 34.95
N GLY A 159 14.62 -50.36 33.68
CA GLY A 159 13.79 -51.44 33.12
C GLY A 159 13.67 -51.23 31.59
N SER A 160 14.54 -51.81 30.75
CA SER A 160 14.29 -53.04 29.95
C SER A 160 12.97 -52.98 29.16
N VAL A 161 12.83 -53.21 27.86
CA VAL A 161 13.65 -53.81 26.78
C VAL A 161 12.97 -53.42 25.45
N GLY A 162 13.71 -53.36 24.33
CA GLY A 162 13.11 -53.69 23.03
C GLY A 162 13.37 -52.70 21.90
N GLY A 163 14.58 -52.73 21.34
CA GLY A 163 14.79 -52.26 19.97
C GLY A 163 14.38 -53.34 18.96
N ILE A 164 14.06 -52.92 17.74
CA ILE A 164 14.44 -53.59 16.49
C ILE A 164 14.56 -52.52 15.40
N LEU A 165 15.58 -52.74 14.58
CA LEU A 165 16.25 -51.88 13.63
C LEU A 165 15.81 -52.25 12.19
N MET A 166 15.90 -51.28 11.28
CA MET A 166 15.99 -51.40 9.81
C MET A 166 14.70 -51.86 9.07
N THR A 167 14.39 -51.52 7.81
CA THR A 167 15.21 -51.14 6.65
C THR A 167 14.29 -50.48 5.61
N GLN A 168 14.81 -49.55 4.80
CA GLN A 168 14.19 -49.09 3.55
C GLN A 168 14.02 -50.24 2.54
N ALA A 169 12.94 -50.22 1.76
CA ALA A 169 12.89 -50.87 0.46
C ALA A 169 11.90 -50.15 -0.48
N SER A 170 12.48 -49.44 -1.44
CA SER A 170 11.85 -48.90 -2.63
C SER A 170 11.22 -50.03 -3.45
N HIS A 171 10.01 -49.82 -3.98
CA HIS A 171 9.60 -50.50 -5.21
C HIS A 171 8.70 -49.59 -6.06
N PHE A 172 9.33 -49.06 -7.09
CA PHE A 172 8.69 -48.55 -8.31
C PHE A 172 7.82 -49.66 -8.92
N GLY A 173 6.62 -49.28 -9.38
CA GLY A 173 5.72 -50.16 -10.13
C GLY A 173 4.79 -49.35 -11.01
N TYR A 174 5.28 -48.94 -12.18
CA TYR A 174 4.49 -48.46 -13.31
C TYR A 174 4.66 -49.45 -14.46
N CYS A 175 3.56 -50.06 -14.89
CA CYS A 175 3.30 -50.56 -16.25
C CYS A 175 1.90 -51.17 -16.29
N ILE A 176 0.93 -50.42 -16.82
CA ILE A 176 -0.36 -50.94 -17.26
C ILE A 176 -0.32 -50.88 -18.80
N VAL A 177 -0.48 -52.04 -19.42
CA VAL A 177 -0.76 -52.23 -20.85
C VAL A 177 -2.27 -52.20 -21.03
#